data_AF-A0A7C7DNZ9-F1
#
_entry.id   AF-A0A7C7DNZ9-F1
#
_cell.length_a   1.000
_cell.length_b   1.000
_cell.length_c   1.000
_cell.angle_alpha   90.00
_cell.angle_beta   90.00
_cell.angle_gamma   90.00
#
_symmetry.space_group_name_H-M   'P 1'
#
loop_
_entity.id
_entity.type
_entity.pdbx_description
1 polymer ?
#
loop_
_entity_poly.entity_id
_entity_poly.type
_entity_poly.pdbx_seq_one_letter_code
_entity_poly.pdbx_strand_id
1 'polypeptide(L)' 'MPQLSDKDIMGDLLSGIKHISEGYHTAILESSDNNLRQTFKSMHDDQINQAKILFDAMYARGWYSVEPASPSGMIPERRF' A
#
# COMPACT_ATOMS: atom_id res chain seq x y z
N MET A 1 -14.87 -17.13 -21.75
CA MET A 1 -13.78 -16.28 -21.22
C MET A 1 -13.26 -16.94 -19.95
N PRO A 2 -11.95 -16.90 -19.66
CA PRO A 2 -11.45 -17.38 -18.37
C PRO A 2 -12.08 -16.55 -17.24
N GLN A 3 -12.55 -17.22 -16.18
CA GLN A 3 -13.12 -16.57 -15.02
C GLN A 3 -11.99 -16.23 -14.05
N LEU A 4 -11.88 -14.96 -13.65
CA LEU A 4 -10.90 -14.55 -12.65
C LEU A 4 -11.28 -15.14 -11.29
N SER A 5 -10.28 -15.66 -10.57
CA SER A 5 -10.49 -16.10 -9.20
C SER A 5 -10.57 -14.90 -8.24
N ASP A 6 -11.16 -15.09 -7.07
CA ASP A 6 -11.14 -14.07 -6.00
C ASP A 6 -9.72 -13.63 -5.64
N LYS A 7 -8.75 -14.56 -5.71
CA LYS A 7 -7.33 -14.26 -5.50
C LYS A 7 -6.79 -13.31 -6.57
N ASP A 8 -7.12 -13.55 -7.83
CA ASP A 8 -6.69 -12.71 -8.95
C ASP A 8 -7.32 -11.32 -8.84
N ILE A 9 -8.62 -11.25 -8.54
CA ILE A 9 -9.35 -9.99 -8.36
C ILE A 9 -8.74 -9.18 -7.21
N MET A 10 -8.53 -9.79 -6.04
CA MET A 10 -7.94 -9.09 -4.90
C MET A 10 -6.48 -8.67 -5.14
N GLY A 11 -5.71 -9.49 -5.87
CA GLY A 11 -4.35 -9.14 -6.27
C GLY A 11 -4.30 -7.95 -7.22
N ASP A 12 -5.20 -7.90 -8.20
CA ASP A 12 -5.35 -6.78 -9.11
C ASP A 12 -5.78 -5.50 -8.37
N LEU A 13 -6.79 -5.59 -7.50
CA LEU A 13 -7.22 -4.48 -6.66
C LEU A 13 -6.08 -3.92 -5.78
N LEU A 14 -5.34 -4.80 -5.10
CA LEU A 14 -4.22 -4.38 -4.24
C LEU A 14 -3.11 -3.71 -5.08
N SER A 15 -2.87 -4.19 -6.29
CA SER A 15 -1.89 -3.60 -7.22
C SER A 15 -2.35 -2.22 -7.71
N GLY A 16 -3.63 -2.07 -8.06
CA GLY A 16 -4.23 -0.80 -8.44
C GLY A 16 -4.15 0.25 -7.32
N ILE A 17 -4.44 -0.14 -6.08
CA ILE A 17 -4.33 0.77 -4.92
C ILE A 17 -2.88 1.22 -4.71
N LYS A 18 -1.89 0.33 -4.81
CA LYS A 18 -0.47 0.69 -4.70
C LYS A 18 -0.09 1.72 -5.76
N HIS A 19 -0.51 1.49 -7.00
CA HIS A 19 -0.22 2.41 -8.12
C HIS A 19 -0.85 3.80 -7.90
N ILE A 20 -2.11 3.88 -7.50
CA ILE A 20 -2.77 5.16 -7.19
C ILE A 20 -2.10 5.85 -5.99
N SER A 21 -1.69 5.06 -4.99
CA SER A 21 -0.99 5.57 -3.80
C SER A 21 0.34 6.24 -4.15
N GLU A 22 1.12 5.69 -5.07
CA GLU A 22 2.33 6.33 -5.62
C GLU A 22 2.01 7.69 -6.27
N GLY A 23 0.93 7.77 -7.05
CA GLY A 23 0.46 9.02 -7.65
C GLY A 23 0.11 10.10 -6.62
N TYR A 24 -0.64 9.72 -5.57
CA TYR A 24 -0.94 10.65 -4.48
C TYR A 24 0.31 11.06 -3.71
N HIS A 25 1.29 10.17 -3.52
CA HIS A 25 2.54 10.52 -2.87
C HIS A 25 3.29 11.62 -3.63
N THR A 26 3.45 11.46 -4.94
CA THR A 26 4.04 12.49 -5.81
C THR A 26 3.25 13.79 -5.74
N ALA A 27 1.92 13.73 -5.85
CA ALA A 27 1.07 14.91 -5.78
C ALA A 27 1.19 15.65 -4.43
N ILE A 28 1.28 14.93 -3.31
CA ILE A 28 1.54 15.51 -1.99
C ILE A 28 2.88 16.23 -2.02
N LEU A 29 3.96 15.58 -2.45
CA LEU A 29 5.31 16.15 -2.46
C LEU A 29 5.40 17.43 -3.29
N GLU A 30 4.76 17.45 -4.46
CA GLU A 30 4.87 18.53 -5.44
C GLU A 30 3.81 19.64 -5.29
N SER A 31 2.81 19.46 -4.41
CA SER A 31 1.78 20.49 -4.19
C SER A 31 2.33 21.75 -3.53
N SER A 32 2.17 22.90 -4.18
CA SER A 32 2.51 24.22 -3.65
C SER A 32 1.40 24.84 -2.79
N ASP A 33 0.15 24.44 -3.00
CA ASP A 33 -1.01 24.86 -2.19
C ASP A 33 -1.24 23.90 -1.02
N ASN A 34 -1.36 24.44 0.20
CA ASN A 34 -1.50 23.64 1.41
C ASN A 34 -2.85 22.91 1.51
N ASN A 35 -3.94 23.51 1.01
CA ASN A 35 -5.26 22.89 1.05
C ASN A 35 -5.31 21.71 0.07
N LEU A 36 -4.73 21.88 -1.12
CA LEU A 36 -4.61 20.81 -2.11
C LEU A 36 -3.71 19.68 -1.60
N ARG A 37 -2.55 20.02 -1.01
CA ARG A 37 -1.65 19.06 -0.36
C ARG A 37 -2.39 18.24 0.71
N GLN A 38 -3.18 18.89 1.56
CA GLN A 38 -3.94 18.22 2.61
C GLN A 38 -5.05 17.33 2.04
N THR A 39 -5.67 17.75 0.93
CA THR A 39 -6.68 16.94 0.23
C THR A 39 -6.07 15.65 -0.30
N PHE A 40 -4.93 15.71 -0.99
CA PHE A 40 -4.23 14.51 -1.44
C PHE A 40 -3.76 13.64 -0.28
N LYS A 41 -3.32 14.24 0.83
CA LYS A 41 -2.97 13.47 2.02
C LYS A 41 -4.16 12.67 2.55
N SER A 42 -5.33 13.27 2.67
CA SER A 42 -6.54 12.57 3.12
C SER A 42 -6.88 11.39 2.19
N MET A 43 -6.86 11.61 0.88
CA MET A 43 -7.13 10.55 -0.10
C MET A 43 -6.09 9.44 -0.06
N HIS A 44 -4.82 9.80 0.14
CA HIS A 44 -3.73 8.84 0.27
C HIS A 44 -3.87 7.98 1.52
N ASP A 45 -4.22 8.58 2.65
CA ASP A 45 -4.47 7.87 3.92
C ASP A 45 -5.64 6.87 3.74
N ASP A 46 -6.69 7.23 2.98
CA ASP A 46 -7.77 6.30 2.61
C ASP A 46 -7.28 5.10 1.78
N GLN A 47 -6.42 5.34 0.77
CA GLN A 47 -5.85 4.27 -0.05
C GLN A 47 -4.98 3.32 0.76
N ILE A 48 -4.15 3.84 1.67
CA ILE A 48 -3.32 3.03 2.57
C ILE A 48 -4.19 2.13 3.46
N ASN A 49 -5.28 2.68 4.01
CA ASN A 49 -6.22 1.91 4.83
C ASN A 49 -6.90 0.79 4.02
N GLN A 50 -7.31 1.08 2.78
CA GLN A 50 -7.89 0.07 1.88
C GLN A 50 -6.89 -1.03 1.52
N ALA A 51 -5.62 -0.67 1.25
CA ALA A 51 -4.55 -1.63 1.00
C ALA A 51 -4.35 -2.57 2.18
N LYS A 52 -4.40 -2.06 3.42
CA LYS A 52 -4.28 -2.88 4.64
C LYS A 52 -5.43 -3.88 4.78
N ILE A 53 -6.66 -3.47 4.51
CA ILE A 53 -7.84 -4.34 4.54
C ILE A 53 -7.67 -5.48 3.53
N LEU A 54 -7.28 -5.17 2.29
CA LEU A 54 -7.04 -6.19 1.27
C LEU A 54 -5.89 -7.12 1.65
N PHE A 55 -4.77 -6.56 2.11
CA PHE A 55 -3.62 -7.34 2.55
C PHE A 55 -4.00 -8.34 3.64
N ASP A 56 -4.69 -7.90 4.69
CA ASP A 56 -5.11 -8.79 5.78
C ASP A 56 -6.06 -9.88 5.30
N ALA A 57 -7.01 -9.51 4.43
CA ALA A 57 -7.96 -10.45 3.86
C ALA A 57 -7.26 -11.51 2.97
N MET A 58 -6.26 -11.12 2.18
CA MET A 58 -5.46 -12.04 1.37
C MET A 58 -4.54 -12.90 2.26
N TYR A 59 -3.91 -12.32 3.27
CA TYR A 59 -3.04 -13.01 4.22
C TYR A 59 -3.81 -14.09 5.00
N ALA A 60 -4.98 -13.76 5.54
CA ALA A 60 -5.84 -14.71 6.25
C ALA A 60 -6.29 -15.91 5.40
N ARG A 61 -6.30 -15.76 4.07
CA ARG A 61 -6.63 -16.81 3.10
C ARG A 61 -5.40 -17.56 2.57
N GLY A 62 -4.20 -17.22 3.03
CA GLY A 62 -2.94 -17.80 2.55
C GLY A 62 -2.58 -17.35 1.13
N TRP A 63 -3.16 -16.25 0.64
CA TRP A 63 -2.92 -15.74 -0.71
C TRP A 63 -1.77 -14.75 -0.81
N TYR A 64 -1.28 -14.28 0.34
CA TYR A 64 -0.14 -13.37 0.44
C TYR A 64 0.87 -13.94 1.44
N SER A 65 2.11 -14.14 1.00
CA SER A 65 3.20 -14.60 1.87
C SER A 65 3.99 -13.40 2.38
N VAL A 66 4.34 -13.42 3.66
CA VAL A 66 5.14 -12.38 4.30
C VAL A 66 6.34 -13.08 4.92
N GLU A 67 7.54 -12.61 4.63
CA GLU A 67 8.71 -13.11 5.35
C GLU A 67 8.63 -12.62 6.80
N PRO A 68 8.76 -13.52 7.79
CA PRO A 68 8.77 -13.10 9.18
C PRO A 68 9.97 -12.18 9.42
N ALA A 69 9.74 -11.08 10.14
CA ALA A 69 10.83 -10.22 10.57
C ALA A 69 11.83 -11.05 11.39
N SER A 70 13.09 -11.07 10.96
CA SER A 70 14.14 -11.76 11.71
C SER A 70 14.28 -11.12 13.11
N PRO A 71 14.39 -11.90 14.20
CA PRO A 71 14.53 -11.38 15.57
C PRO A 71 15.72 -10.42 15.77
N SER A 72 16.72 -10.49 14.90
CA SER A 72 17.93 -9.67 14.93
C SER A 72 17.80 -8.32 14.19
N GLY A 73 16.61 -7.73 14.11
CA GLY A 73 16.32 -6.46 13.43
C GLY A 73 17.06 -5.20 13.94
N MET A 74 18.19 -5.35 14.62
CA MET A 74 19.15 -4.27 14.82
C MET A 74 19.87 -4.02 13.48
N ILE A 75 19.35 -3.05 12.73
CA ILE A 75 20.14 -2.36 11.71
C ILE A 75 21.31 -1.70 12.47
N PRO A 76 22.59 -2.04 12.22
CA PRO A 76 23.68 -1.30 12.83
C PRO A 76 23.51 0.16 12.42
N GLU A 77 23.51 1.09 13.37
CA GLU A 77 23.51 2.52 13.06
C GLU A 77 24.63 2.79 12.05
N ARG A 78 24.26 3.09 10.79
CA ARG A 78 25.18 3.77 9.90
C ARG A 78 25.28 5.19 10.42
N ARG A 79 26.31 5.43 11.23
CA ARG A 79 26.78 6.79 11.49
C ARG A 79 27.09 7.45 10.14
N PHE A 80 26.39 8.53 9.85
CA PHE A 80 26.83 9.57 8.93
C PHE A 80 27.03 10.83 9.74
#